data_AF-A0A7W9AU69-F1
#
_entry.id   AF-A0A7W9AU69-F1
#
_cell.length_a   1.000
_cell.length_b   1.000
_cell.length_c   1.000
_cell.angle_alpha   90.00
_cell.angle_beta   90.00
_cell.angle_gamma   90.00
#
_symmetry.space_group_name_H-M   'P 1'
#
loop_
_entity.id
_entity.type
_entity.pdbx_description
1 polymer ?
#
loop_
_entity_poly.entity_id
_entity_poly.type
_entity_poly.pdbx_seq_one_letter_code
_entity_poly.pdbx_strand_id
1 'polypeptide(L)'
;MAYRNRPDGEYEPMQTNWSVAPAMNDNDPEEVAEMGFERKRLVTPSVQAIMDSVKSGPVVRNDKGQIVAIGRLEFSDGAQTEKGYVLGIDGDVIQADIRVPTGGMLKTRDKSDLQSGSSPDHRDIKASNQYFEEVLGTLPHRYIPSGKRRNGKSYTSEESAKMLAEAYANTDMEKVTYTHYPKGLPCGSPRVADSFLGMRKTTCASGGGESWEDTLSAMIDRKVWFDALQELKDKDREVLDAAMSADNMADIGGQGHKRTQERRGKRRLIAANDNLMAAIKKVAA
;
A
#
# COMPACT_ATOMS: atom_id res chain seq x y z
N MET A 1 -40.40 7.21 14.53
CA MET A 1 -39.31 7.76 15.36
C MET A 1 -38.00 7.74 14.58
N ALA A 2 -37.70 8.77 13.78
CA ALA A 2 -36.45 8.83 12.99
C ALA A 2 -35.88 10.25 12.85
N TYR A 3 -36.25 11.16 13.76
CA TYR A 3 -35.91 12.59 13.70
C TYR A 3 -35.06 13.08 14.88
N ARG A 4 -34.44 12.17 15.64
CA ARG A 4 -33.81 12.51 16.93
C ARG A 4 -32.28 12.55 16.94
N ASN A 5 -31.62 12.15 15.84
CA ASN A 5 -30.16 12.06 15.73
C ASN A 5 -29.61 12.83 14.52
N ARG A 6 -30.20 13.98 14.17
CA ARG A 6 -29.48 14.96 13.35
C ARG A 6 -28.92 15.98 14.31
N PRO A 7 -27.59 16.09 14.46
CA PRO A 7 -27.05 17.20 15.20
C PRO A 7 -27.40 18.48 14.43
N ASP A 8 -28.30 19.28 15.00
CA ASP A 8 -28.61 20.62 14.52
C ASP A 8 -27.48 21.55 14.98
N GLY A 9 -26.57 21.86 14.07
CA GLY A 9 -25.50 22.83 14.26
C GLY A 9 -24.68 23.01 12.98
N GLU A 10 -24.30 24.25 12.66
CA GLU A 10 -23.30 24.51 11.62
C GLU A 10 -21.95 24.02 12.13
N TYR A 11 -21.48 22.88 11.62
CA TYR A 11 -20.14 22.39 11.90
C TYR A 11 -19.15 23.15 11.02
N GLU A 12 -18.22 23.86 11.65
CA GLU A 12 -17.11 24.44 10.91
C GLU A 12 -16.29 23.31 10.26
N PRO A 13 -16.08 23.35 8.94
CA PRO A 13 -15.22 22.37 8.29
C PRO A 13 -13.83 22.47 8.92
N MET A 14 -13.22 21.32 9.19
CA MET A 14 -11.91 21.24 9.82
C MET A 14 -10.90 22.02 8.98
N GLN A 15 -10.58 23.24 9.41
CA GLN A 15 -9.49 24.00 8.84
C GLN A 15 -8.19 23.41 9.37
N THR A 16 -7.23 23.15 8.49
CA THR A 16 -5.91 22.67 8.88
C THR A 16 -5.12 23.82 9.50
N ASN A 17 -5.52 24.21 10.71
CA ASN A 17 -4.68 25.02 11.57
C ASN A 17 -3.65 24.07 12.15
N TRP A 18 -2.52 23.92 11.44
CA TRP A 18 -1.36 23.19 11.92
C TRP A 18 -0.92 23.83 13.25
N SER A 19 -1.39 23.25 14.35
CA SER A 19 -0.80 23.41 15.66
C SER A 19 -0.22 22.04 16.00
N VAL A 20 1.10 21.95 15.92
CA VAL A 20 1.85 20.82 16.43
C VAL A 20 1.58 20.79 17.93
N ALA A 21 0.85 19.78 18.40
CA ALA A 21 0.69 19.56 19.83
C ALA A 21 2.07 19.16 20.40
N PRO A 22 2.67 19.94 21.32
CA PRO A 22 3.89 19.55 21.98
C PRO A 22 3.50 18.73 23.20
N ALA A 23 3.27 17.44 23.04
CA ALA A 23 3.22 16.53 24.17
C ALA A 23 3.58 15.11 23.71
N MET A 24 4.65 14.58 24.31
CA MET A 24 5.10 13.17 24.25
C MET A 24 6.05 12.75 23.13
N ASN A 25 6.86 13.66 22.58
CA ASN A 25 8.03 13.26 21.80
C ASN A 25 9.28 13.84 22.47
N ASP A 26 10.13 12.97 23.02
CA ASP A 26 11.46 13.32 23.57
C ASP A 26 12.46 13.72 22.46
N ASN A 27 12.01 13.85 21.22
CA ASN A 27 12.83 14.35 20.13
C ASN A 27 13.02 15.86 20.24
N ASP A 28 14.27 16.30 20.20
CA ASP A 28 14.64 17.71 20.21
C ASP A 28 13.96 18.43 19.03
N PRO A 29 13.08 19.43 19.28
CA PRO A 29 12.33 20.10 18.24
C PRO A 29 13.21 20.79 17.19
N GLU A 30 14.47 21.11 17.50
CA GLU A 30 15.41 21.68 16.53
C GLU A 30 15.92 20.64 15.51
N GLU A 31 16.06 19.36 15.89
CA GLU A 31 16.51 18.29 14.97
C GLU A 31 15.42 17.83 14.01
N VAL A 32 14.14 17.94 14.40
CA VAL A 32 13.00 17.47 13.60
C VAL A 32 12.33 18.62 12.82
N ALA A 33 12.57 19.89 13.19
CA ALA A 33 11.99 21.05 12.50
C ALA A 33 12.34 21.12 11.01
N GLU A 34 13.53 20.64 10.63
CA GLU A 34 13.98 20.63 9.22
C GLU A 34 13.62 19.33 8.47
N MET A 35 13.16 18.28 9.17
CA MET A 35 12.71 17.02 8.56
C MET A 35 11.27 17.15 8.06
N GLY A 36 11.07 17.99 7.04
CA GLY A 36 9.82 18.06 6.29
C GLY A 36 9.60 16.81 5.45
N PHE A 37 8.52 16.07 5.71
CA PHE A 37 8.14 14.90 4.92
C PHE A 37 7.31 15.31 3.69
N GLU A 38 7.84 15.15 2.49
CA GLU A 38 7.08 15.36 1.26
C GLU A 38 6.24 14.12 0.90
N ARG A 39 4.95 14.12 1.23
CA ARG A 39 3.99 13.11 0.75
C ARG A 39 3.41 13.56 -0.59
N LYS A 40 3.63 12.78 -1.66
CA LYS A 40 2.91 12.98 -2.92
C LYS A 40 1.46 12.56 -2.75
N ARG A 41 0.56 13.54 -2.66
CA ARG A 41 -0.88 13.34 -2.71
C ARG A 41 -1.37 13.48 -4.14
N LEU A 42 -2.08 12.46 -4.61
CA LEU A 42 -2.74 12.48 -5.90
C LEU A 42 -4.16 13.02 -5.70
N VAL A 43 -4.34 14.30 -6.01
CA VAL A 43 -5.67 14.90 -6.12
C VAL A 43 -6.22 14.60 -7.51
N THR A 44 -7.40 13.99 -7.55
CA THR A 44 -8.15 13.73 -8.80
C THR A 44 -9.41 14.58 -8.82
N PRO A 45 -9.73 15.25 -9.94
CA PRO A 45 -9.00 15.28 -11.21
C PRO A 45 -7.65 16.02 -11.14
N SER A 46 -6.68 15.61 -11.98
CA SER A 46 -5.37 16.25 -12.04
C SER A 46 -5.46 17.65 -12.64
N VAL A 47 -4.48 18.52 -12.34
CA VAL A 47 -4.41 19.88 -12.90
C VAL A 47 -4.51 19.88 -14.42
N GLN A 48 -3.84 18.94 -15.09
CA GLN A 48 -3.90 18.82 -16.54
C GLN A 48 -5.31 18.43 -17.03
N ALA A 49 -5.98 17.48 -16.38
CA ALA A 49 -7.35 17.10 -16.73
C ALA A 49 -8.35 18.25 -16.49
N ILE A 50 -8.10 19.10 -15.48
CA ILE A 50 -8.87 20.32 -15.25
C ILE A 50 -8.68 21.28 -16.42
N MET A 51 -7.43 21.57 -16.79
CA MET A 51 -7.11 22.49 -17.89
C MET A 51 -7.68 22.00 -19.23
N ASP A 52 -7.61 20.71 -19.51
CA ASP A 52 -8.19 20.12 -20.72
C ASP A 52 -9.71 20.28 -20.74
N SER A 53 -10.37 20.03 -19.60
CA SER A 53 -11.83 20.20 -19.48
C SER A 53 -12.24 21.66 -19.63
N VAL A 54 -11.47 22.62 -19.11
CA VAL A 54 -11.74 24.05 -19.28
C VAL A 54 -11.55 24.50 -20.72
N LYS A 55 -10.55 23.95 -21.43
CA LYS A 55 -10.24 24.34 -22.80
C LYS A 55 -11.29 23.87 -23.81
N SER A 56 -11.83 22.66 -23.65
CA SER A 56 -12.71 22.04 -24.65
C SER A 56 -14.10 21.64 -24.15
N GLY A 57 -14.36 21.73 -22.85
CA GLY A 57 -15.60 21.28 -22.24
C GLY A 57 -16.74 22.28 -22.40
N PRO A 58 -17.98 21.84 -22.67
CA PRO A 58 -19.16 22.71 -22.62
C PRO A 58 -19.36 23.25 -21.20
N VAL A 59 -19.68 24.55 -21.10
CA VAL A 59 -19.98 25.24 -19.84
C VAL A 59 -21.49 25.19 -19.60
N VAL A 60 -21.91 24.55 -18.51
CA VAL A 60 -23.31 24.48 -18.10
C VAL A 60 -23.54 25.41 -16.92
N ARG A 61 -24.57 26.25 -17.00
CA ARG A 61 -24.97 27.19 -15.96
C ARG A 61 -26.37 26.88 -15.44
N ASN A 62 -26.60 27.14 -14.16
CA ASN A 62 -27.95 27.10 -13.59
C ASN A 62 -28.73 28.39 -13.88
N ASP A 63 -30.00 28.43 -13.46
CA ASP A 63 -30.89 29.58 -13.62
C ASP A 63 -30.37 30.86 -12.95
N LYS A 64 -29.49 30.72 -11.94
CA LYS A 64 -28.80 31.82 -11.26
C LYS A 64 -27.52 32.28 -11.97
N GLY A 65 -27.19 31.69 -13.12
CA GLY A 65 -26.00 32.00 -13.91
C GLY A 65 -24.68 31.44 -13.36
N GLN A 66 -24.73 30.62 -12.30
CA GLN A 66 -23.57 29.97 -11.70
C GLN A 66 -23.14 28.78 -12.57
N ILE A 67 -21.84 28.53 -12.65
CA ILE A 67 -21.29 27.40 -13.41
C ILE A 67 -21.47 26.13 -12.57
N VAL A 68 -22.23 25.16 -13.08
CA VAL A 68 -22.47 23.87 -12.42
C VAL A 68 -21.62 22.75 -13.02
N ALA A 69 -21.23 22.87 -14.29
CA ALA A 69 -20.33 21.92 -14.92
C ALA A 69 -19.48 22.55 -16.03
N ILE A 70 -18.27 22.04 -16.20
CA ILE A 70 -17.39 22.32 -17.34
C ILE A 70 -16.85 20.98 -17.85
N GLY A 71 -17.41 20.49 -18.96
CA GLY A 71 -17.07 19.17 -19.49
C GLY A 71 -17.38 18.04 -18.50
N ARG A 72 -16.33 17.41 -17.95
CA ARG A 72 -16.44 16.34 -16.93
C ARG A 72 -16.30 16.85 -15.49
N LEU A 73 -16.00 18.13 -15.30
CA LEU A 73 -15.90 18.75 -13.98
C LEU A 73 -17.29 19.19 -13.52
N GLU A 74 -17.61 18.90 -12.27
CA GLU A 74 -18.85 19.30 -11.62
C GLU A 74 -18.53 20.27 -10.48
N PHE A 75 -19.36 21.29 -10.31
CA PHE A 75 -19.19 22.35 -9.33
C PHE A 75 -20.46 22.51 -8.49
N SER A 76 -20.27 22.77 -7.20
CA SER A 76 -21.35 23.03 -6.26
C SER A 76 -22.03 24.36 -6.55
N ASP A 77 -23.36 24.39 -6.54
CA ASP A 77 -24.15 25.64 -6.48
C ASP A 77 -24.32 26.15 -5.03
N GLY A 78 -23.79 25.40 -4.06
CA GLY A 78 -23.88 25.67 -2.64
C GLY A 78 -25.00 24.91 -1.95
N ALA A 79 -25.80 24.09 -2.65
CA ALA A 79 -26.78 23.21 -2.02
C ALA A 79 -26.26 21.78 -1.81
N GLN A 80 -25.21 21.38 -2.53
CA GLN A 80 -24.67 20.03 -2.47
C GLN A 80 -23.86 19.80 -1.19
N THR A 81 -23.93 18.57 -0.68
CA THR A 81 -23.11 18.07 0.41
C THR A 81 -22.21 16.94 -0.07
N GLU A 82 -21.02 16.83 0.52
CA GLU A 82 -20.11 15.70 0.32
C GLU A 82 -19.75 15.04 1.65
N LYS A 83 -19.51 13.73 1.60
CA LYS A 83 -19.04 13.00 2.77
C LYS A 83 -17.62 13.42 3.10
N GLY A 84 -17.43 14.01 4.27
CA GLY A 84 -16.13 14.35 4.82
C GLY A 84 -15.98 13.83 6.25
N TYR A 85 -14.86 14.18 6.87
CA TYR A 85 -14.59 13.90 8.27
C TYR A 85 -14.55 15.22 9.04
N VAL A 86 -15.25 15.27 10.15
CA VAL A 86 -15.28 16.40 11.09
C VAL A 86 -14.90 15.93 12.48
N LEU A 87 -14.39 16.82 13.31
CA LEU A 87 -14.20 16.52 14.73
C LEU A 87 -15.57 16.63 15.42
N GLY A 88 -15.95 15.56 16.11
CA GLY A 88 -17.11 15.55 16.99
C GLY A 88 -16.88 16.40 18.22
N ILE A 89 -17.96 16.63 18.99
CA ILE A 89 -17.92 17.40 20.24
C ILE A 89 -16.92 16.80 21.24
N ASP A 90 -16.75 15.48 21.20
CA ASP A 90 -15.84 14.72 22.08
C ASP A 90 -14.40 14.63 21.55
N GLY A 91 -14.09 15.27 20.41
CA GLY A 91 -12.77 15.22 19.76
C GLY A 91 -12.54 14.02 18.84
N ASP A 92 -13.50 13.10 18.73
CA ASP A 92 -13.43 11.96 17.82
C ASP A 92 -13.65 12.36 16.36
N VAL A 93 -13.01 11.66 15.42
CA VAL A 93 -13.20 11.87 13.99
C VAL A 93 -14.47 11.17 13.52
N ILE A 94 -15.50 11.94 13.15
CA ILE A 94 -16.80 11.44 12.72
C ILE A 94 -17.01 11.74 11.23
N GLN A 95 -17.57 10.78 10.49
CA GLN A 95 -17.98 11.01 9.11
C GLN A 95 -19.28 11.83 9.07
N ALA A 96 -19.28 12.95 8.37
CA ALA A 96 -20.44 13.84 8.25
C ALA A 96 -20.65 14.30 6.80
N ASP A 97 -21.89 14.69 6.48
CA ASP A 97 -22.23 15.33 5.21
C ASP A 97 -21.92 16.83 5.32
N ILE A 98 -20.82 17.27 4.71
CA ILE A 98 -20.32 18.64 4.77
C ILE A 98 -20.87 19.41 3.57
N ARG A 99 -21.44 20.60 3.80
CA ARG A 99 -21.91 21.48 2.74
C ARG A 99 -20.74 22.05 1.94
N VAL A 100 -20.75 21.85 0.62
CA VAL A 100 -19.70 22.35 -0.27
C VAL A 100 -20.03 23.80 -0.67
N PRO A 101 -19.09 24.76 -0.54
CA PRO A 101 -19.34 26.14 -0.93
C PRO A 101 -19.61 26.28 -2.43
N THR A 102 -20.33 27.32 -2.82
CA THR A 102 -20.62 27.63 -4.23
C THR A 102 -19.31 27.78 -5.03
N GLY A 103 -19.22 27.09 -6.17
CA GLY A 103 -18.02 27.03 -7.01
C GLY A 103 -16.98 25.99 -6.57
N GLY A 104 -17.20 25.30 -5.44
CA GLY A 104 -16.37 24.18 -5.01
C GLY A 104 -16.48 23.01 -6.00
N MET A 105 -15.35 22.42 -6.38
CA MET A 105 -15.32 21.26 -7.27
C MET A 105 -15.84 20.02 -6.53
N LEU A 106 -16.81 19.35 -7.13
CA LEU A 106 -17.40 18.12 -6.59
C LEU A 106 -16.63 16.89 -7.08
N LYS A 107 -16.80 15.79 -6.35
CA LYS A 107 -16.22 14.46 -6.62
C LYS A 107 -14.70 14.45 -6.64
N THR A 108 -14.06 15.45 -6.04
CA THR A 108 -12.62 15.43 -5.80
C THR A 108 -12.26 14.27 -4.88
N ARG A 109 -11.24 13.50 -5.28
CA ARG A 109 -10.67 12.48 -4.39
C ARG A 109 -9.21 12.80 -4.16
N ASP A 110 -8.87 12.99 -2.89
CA ASP A 110 -7.50 12.98 -2.42
C ASP A 110 -7.13 11.52 -2.14
N LYS A 111 -6.15 11.01 -2.86
CA LYS A 111 -5.56 9.69 -2.61
C LYS A 111 -4.10 9.89 -2.26
N SER A 112 -3.64 9.22 -1.20
CA SER A 112 -2.20 8.95 -1.08
C SER A 112 -1.75 8.18 -2.31
N ASP A 113 -0.64 8.60 -2.93
CA ASP A 113 -0.03 7.81 -3.98
C ASP A 113 0.27 6.40 -3.45
N LEU A 114 0.22 5.39 -4.32
CA LEU A 114 0.45 4.00 -3.92
C LEU A 114 1.80 3.91 -3.21
N GLN A 115 1.80 3.41 -1.99
CA GLN A 115 3.02 3.12 -1.26
C GLN A 115 3.88 2.20 -2.14
N SER A 116 5.14 2.57 -2.33
CA SER A 116 6.08 1.77 -3.13
C SER A 116 6.20 0.38 -2.52
N GLY A 117 5.48 -0.60 -3.08
CA GLY A 117 5.42 -1.98 -2.55
C GLY A 117 4.03 -2.63 -2.55
N SER A 118 2.94 -1.88 -2.77
CA SER A 118 1.61 -2.49 -2.90
C SER A 118 1.49 -3.34 -4.17
N SER A 119 0.72 -4.44 -4.12
CA SER A 119 0.47 -5.32 -5.27
C SER A 119 0.09 -4.51 -6.52
N PRO A 120 0.72 -4.79 -7.67
CA PRO A 120 0.40 -4.14 -8.94
C PRO A 120 -1.09 -4.16 -9.26
N ASP A 121 -1.71 -3.01 -9.52
CA ASP A 121 -3.02 -2.98 -10.17
C ASP A 121 -2.87 -3.47 -11.62
N HIS A 122 -3.72 -4.42 -12.03
CA HIS A 122 -3.75 -4.96 -13.38
C HIS A 122 -4.08 -3.88 -14.44
N ARG A 123 -4.83 -2.83 -14.05
CA ARG A 123 -5.16 -1.72 -14.95
C ARG A 123 -3.93 -0.89 -15.30
N ASP A 124 -3.07 -0.63 -14.33
CA ASP A 124 -1.84 0.14 -14.51
C ASP A 124 -0.82 -0.63 -15.35
N ILE A 125 -0.73 -1.96 -15.15
CA ILE A 125 0.08 -2.84 -15.99
C ILE A 125 -0.37 -2.73 -17.46
N LYS A 126 -1.68 -2.79 -17.70
CA LYS A 126 -2.24 -2.74 -19.06
C LYS A 126 -1.98 -1.39 -19.72
N ALA A 127 -2.21 -0.29 -19.02
CA ALA A 127 -1.96 1.06 -19.54
C ALA A 127 -0.47 1.28 -19.85
N SER A 128 0.42 0.81 -18.97
CA SER A 128 1.86 0.88 -19.21
C SER A 128 2.28 0.04 -20.43
N ASN A 129 1.76 -1.18 -20.58
CA ASN A 129 2.09 -2.02 -21.73
C ASN A 129 1.57 -1.41 -23.04
N GLN A 130 0.36 -0.85 -23.05
CA GLN A 130 -0.20 -0.15 -24.21
C GLN A 130 0.66 1.03 -24.65
N TYR A 131 1.19 1.80 -23.69
CA TYR A 131 2.14 2.87 -24.00
C TYR A 131 3.38 2.37 -24.76
N PHE A 132 3.96 1.24 -24.34
CA PHE A 132 5.10 0.66 -25.06
C PHE A 132 4.73 0.10 -26.43
N GLU A 133 3.53 -0.47 -26.57
CA GLU A 133 3.00 -0.95 -27.85
C GLU A 133 2.88 0.19 -28.87
N GLU A 134 2.34 1.34 -28.44
CA GLU A 134 2.18 2.54 -29.26
C GLU A 134 3.52 3.18 -29.63
N VAL A 135 4.41 3.37 -28.65
CA VAL A 135 5.71 4.03 -28.87
C VAL A 135 6.62 3.22 -29.78
N LEU A 136 6.63 1.90 -29.64
CA LEU A 136 7.52 1.02 -30.39
C LEU A 136 6.87 0.45 -31.67
N GLY A 137 5.58 0.71 -31.88
CA GLY A 137 4.82 0.23 -33.05
C GLY A 137 4.82 -1.30 -33.14
N THR A 138 4.64 -1.97 -32.01
CA THR A 138 4.72 -3.43 -31.88
C THR A 138 3.35 -4.07 -31.75
N LEU A 139 3.30 -5.40 -31.93
CA LEU A 139 2.12 -6.19 -31.57
C LEU A 139 1.80 -6.09 -30.06
N PRO A 140 0.53 -6.36 -29.68
CA PRO A 140 0.11 -6.37 -28.28
C PRO A 140 0.98 -7.26 -27.40
N HIS A 141 1.38 -6.75 -26.24
CA HIS A 141 2.21 -7.49 -25.29
C HIS A 141 1.46 -8.71 -24.76
N ARG A 142 2.14 -9.86 -24.77
CA ARG A 142 1.64 -11.10 -24.19
C ARG A 142 2.65 -11.65 -23.21
N TYR A 143 2.29 -11.71 -21.93
CA TYR A 143 3.11 -12.40 -20.94
C TYR A 143 3.10 -13.91 -21.18
N ILE A 144 4.28 -14.51 -21.26
CA ILE A 144 4.47 -15.96 -21.35
C ILE A 144 5.20 -16.39 -20.06
N PRO A 145 4.53 -17.13 -19.15
CA PRO A 145 5.18 -17.59 -17.94
C PRO A 145 6.37 -18.48 -18.29
N SER A 146 7.49 -18.28 -17.59
CA SER A 146 8.70 -19.04 -17.84
C SER A 146 8.43 -20.54 -17.70
N GLY A 147 8.59 -21.28 -18.81
CA GLY A 147 8.55 -22.73 -18.78
C GLY A 147 9.79 -23.35 -18.13
N LYS A 148 9.80 -24.68 -17.99
CA LYS A 148 11.00 -25.42 -17.56
C LYS A 148 12.15 -25.09 -18.51
N ARG A 149 13.20 -24.44 -18.00
CA ARG A 149 14.45 -24.23 -18.76
C ARG A 149 14.98 -25.60 -19.18
N ARG A 150 15.23 -25.78 -20.48
CA ARG A 150 15.95 -26.96 -20.97
C ARG A 150 17.41 -26.80 -20.58
N ASN A 151 17.87 -27.63 -19.65
CA ASN A 151 19.28 -27.72 -19.30
C ASN A 151 20.01 -28.50 -20.40
N GLY A 152 20.48 -27.79 -21.43
CA GLY A 152 21.40 -28.33 -22.42
C GLY A 152 22.85 -28.29 -21.92
N LYS A 153 23.74 -28.98 -22.64
CA LYS A 153 25.19 -28.86 -22.42
C LYS A 153 25.62 -27.42 -22.71
N SER A 154 26.27 -26.77 -21.75
CA SER A 154 26.92 -25.46 -21.97
C SER A 154 28.23 -25.69 -22.72
N TYR A 155 28.41 -24.96 -23.83
CA TYR A 155 29.66 -24.98 -24.60
C TYR A 155 30.57 -23.83 -24.17
N THR A 156 31.86 -24.07 -24.22
CA THR A 156 32.86 -22.99 -24.08
C THR A 156 32.87 -22.09 -25.32
N SER A 157 33.45 -20.89 -25.22
CA SER A 157 33.54 -19.95 -26.34
C SER A 157 34.30 -20.51 -27.55
N GLU A 158 35.27 -21.40 -27.32
CA GLU A 158 36.06 -21.99 -28.39
C GLU A 158 35.30 -23.12 -29.10
N GLU A 159 34.57 -23.93 -28.34
CA GLU A 159 33.71 -24.99 -28.88
C GLU A 159 32.56 -24.39 -29.71
N SER A 160 31.96 -23.29 -29.27
CA SER A 160 30.90 -22.60 -30.02
C SER A 160 31.42 -22.01 -31.33
N ALA A 161 32.62 -21.41 -31.34
CA ALA A 161 33.24 -20.89 -32.54
C ALA A 161 33.52 -21.99 -33.58
N LYS A 162 34.04 -23.16 -33.14
CA LYS A 162 34.28 -24.30 -34.03
C LYS A 162 32.98 -24.84 -34.64
N MET A 163 31.94 -25.05 -33.82
CA MET A 163 30.64 -25.52 -34.31
C MET A 163 30.01 -24.55 -35.31
N LEU A 164 30.16 -23.23 -35.11
CA LEU A 164 29.69 -22.24 -36.08
C LEU A 164 30.47 -22.32 -37.39
N ALA A 165 31.80 -22.44 -37.35
CA ALA A 165 32.63 -22.57 -38.54
C ALA A 165 32.29 -23.84 -39.35
N GLU A 166 32.11 -24.97 -38.68
CA GLU A 166 31.67 -26.23 -39.30
C GLU A 166 30.26 -26.10 -39.90
N ALA A 167 29.33 -25.43 -39.20
CA ALA A 167 27.99 -25.21 -39.71
C ALA A 167 27.99 -24.33 -40.97
N TYR A 168 28.75 -23.23 -40.98
CA TYR A 168 28.87 -22.37 -42.15
C TYR A 168 29.52 -23.08 -43.34
N ALA A 169 30.55 -23.89 -43.12
CA ALA A 169 31.20 -24.65 -44.20
C ALA A 169 30.26 -25.69 -44.83
N ASN A 170 29.33 -26.25 -44.05
CA ASN A 170 28.39 -27.28 -44.51
C ASN A 170 27.06 -26.70 -45.04
N THR A 171 26.79 -25.40 -44.89
CA THR A 171 25.51 -24.80 -45.26
C THR A 171 25.66 -23.88 -46.47
N ASP A 172 24.91 -24.18 -47.53
CA ASP A 172 24.76 -23.32 -48.70
C ASP A 172 23.85 -22.13 -48.35
N MET A 173 24.48 -20.98 -48.09
CA MET A 173 23.81 -19.76 -47.63
C MET A 173 22.81 -19.19 -48.64
N GLU A 174 22.94 -19.51 -49.94
CA GLU A 174 22.02 -19.04 -50.98
C GLU A 174 20.63 -19.69 -50.88
N LYS A 175 20.53 -20.86 -50.23
CA LYS A 175 19.29 -21.59 -50.03
C LYS A 175 18.63 -21.32 -48.68
N VAL A 176 19.26 -20.53 -47.82
CA VAL A 176 18.74 -20.20 -46.50
C VAL A 176 17.62 -19.17 -46.63
N THR A 177 16.40 -19.57 -46.29
CA THR A 177 15.26 -18.67 -46.20
C THR A 177 15.12 -18.13 -44.78
N TYR A 178 15.06 -16.80 -44.66
CA TYR A 178 14.86 -16.13 -43.38
C TYR A 178 13.38 -15.83 -43.17
N THR A 179 12.80 -16.37 -42.09
CA THR A 179 11.45 -16.01 -41.67
C THR A 179 11.52 -14.75 -40.81
N HIS A 180 11.07 -13.61 -41.36
CA HIS A 180 10.98 -12.37 -40.60
C HIS A 180 9.69 -12.33 -39.79
N TYR A 181 9.82 -12.17 -38.47
CA TYR A 181 8.69 -11.99 -37.56
C TYR A 181 8.34 -10.50 -37.41
N PRO A 182 7.06 -10.17 -37.17
CA PRO A 182 6.66 -8.82 -36.84
C PRO A 182 7.32 -8.34 -35.55
N LYS A 183 7.49 -7.02 -35.43
CA LYS A 183 8.07 -6.39 -34.22
C LYS A 183 7.18 -6.71 -33.01
N GLY A 184 7.78 -7.24 -31.95
CA GLY A 184 7.10 -7.63 -30.72
C GLY A 184 7.84 -7.14 -29.48
N LEU A 185 7.12 -7.06 -28.37
CA LEU A 185 7.69 -6.71 -27.06
C LEU A 185 8.20 -7.96 -26.33
N PRO A 186 9.12 -7.80 -25.36
CA PRO A 186 9.58 -8.90 -24.51
C PRO A 186 8.42 -9.49 -23.72
N CYS A 187 8.22 -10.80 -23.80
CA CYS A 187 7.10 -11.53 -23.17
C CYS A 187 7.44 -12.11 -21.79
N GLY A 188 8.64 -11.85 -21.28
CA GLY A 188 9.21 -12.54 -20.10
C GLY A 188 8.72 -12.02 -18.75
N SER A 189 8.10 -10.84 -18.72
CA SER A 189 7.55 -10.20 -17.52
C SER A 189 6.11 -9.76 -17.77
N PRO A 190 5.25 -9.71 -16.75
CA PRO A 190 3.90 -9.15 -16.89
C PRO A 190 3.90 -7.66 -17.28
N ARG A 191 4.93 -6.92 -16.85
CA ARG A 191 5.16 -5.51 -17.17
C ARG A 191 6.31 -5.37 -18.16
N VAL A 192 6.05 -4.78 -19.31
CA VAL A 192 7.05 -4.54 -20.37
C VAL A 192 8.20 -3.64 -19.86
N ALA A 193 7.87 -2.68 -19.00
CA ALA A 193 8.83 -1.75 -18.39
C ALA A 193 10.00 -2.45 -17.68
N ASP A 194 9.81 -3.68 -17.16
CA ASP A 194 10.85 -4.43 -16.45
C ASP A 194 12.02 -4.81 -17.37
N SER A 195 11.79 -4.85 -18.68
CA SER A 195 12.84 -5.11 -19.69
C SER A 195 13.69 -3.86 -20.00
N PHE A 196 13.25 -2.67 -19.56
CA PHE A 196 13.89 -1.39 -19.85
C PHE A 196 14.42 -0.78 -18.55
N LEU A 197 15.59 -1.24 -18.09
CA LEU A 197 16.22 -0.75 -16.85
C LEU A 197 16.31 0.79 -16.78
N GLY A 198 16.63 1.44 -17.90
CA GLY A 198 16.76 2.91 -17.97
C GLY A 198 15.44 3.68 -17.87
N MET A 199 14.30 3.03 -18.07
CA MET A 199 12.97 3.66 -17.93
C MET A 199 12.34 3.39 -16.56
N ARG A 200 12.98 2.57 -15.73
CA ARG A 200 12.63 2.44 -14.33
C ARG A 200 13.39 3.54 -13.57
N LYS A 201 12.65 4.45 -12.93
CA LYS A 201 13.21 5.21 -11.80
C LYS A 201 13.52 4.21 -10.69
N THR A 202 14.71 3.62 -10.76
CA THR A 202 15.29 2.90 -9.64
C THR A 202 16.11 3.91 -8.87
N THR A 203 15.74 4.17 -7.63
CA THR A 203 16.75 4.54 -6.64
C THR A 203 17.71 3.35 -6.59
N CYS A 204 19.02 3.60 -6.64
CA CYS A 204 20.05 2.59 -6.48
C CYS A 204 20.03 2.04 -5.05
N ALA A 205 19.01 1.26 -4.73
CA ALA A 205 18.84 0.44 -3.53
C ALA A 205 17.58 -0.40 -3.77
N SER A 206 17.72 -1.44 -4.58
CA SER A 206 16.68 -2.46 -4.72
C SER A 206 16.58 -3.25 -3.42
N GLY A 207 15.80 -2.70 -2.52
CA GLY A 207 15.29 -3.31 -1.32
C GLY A 207 14.25 -2.31 -0.86
N GLY A 208 12.98 -2.58 -1.15
CA GLY A 208 11.92 -1.97 -0.35
C GLY A 208 12.13 -2.53 1.04
N GLY A 209 13.00 -1.89 1.83
CA GLY A 209 13.05 -2.11 3.25
C GLY A 209 11.66 -1.81 3.78
N GLU A 210 11.25 -2.56 4.81
CA GLU A 210 10.17 -2.13 5.68
C GLU A 210 10.34 -0.63 5.92
N SER A 211 9.24 0.12 5.80
CA SER A 211 9.34 1.56 6.04
C SER A 211 9.96 1.73 7.44
N TRP A 212 10.83 2.73 7.63
CA TRP A 212 11.42 2.93 8.95
C TRP A 212 10.33 3.12 10.02
N GLU A 213 9.14 3.61 9.64
CA GLU A 213 7.94 3.65 10.48
C GLU A 213 7.44 2.25 10.87
N ASP A 214 7.42 1.27 9.96
CA ASP A 214 7.10 -0.13 10.28
C ASP A 214 8.20 -0.75 11.15
N THR A 215 9.48 -0.47 10.85
CA THR A 215 10.61 -0.93 11.67
C THR A 215 10.59 -0.34 13.07
N LEU A 216 10.23 0.94 13.19
CA LEU A 216 10.18 1.68 14.45
C LEU A 216 8.90 1.38 15.24
N SER A 217 7.76 1.16 14.56
CA SER A 217 6.54 0.61 15.18
C SER A 217 6.80 -0.79 15.70
N ALA A 218 7.44 -1.66 14.90
CA ALA A 218 7.86 -2.98 15.36
C ALA A 218 8.89 -2.91 16.51
N MET A 219 9.76 -1.90 16.53
CA MET A 219 10.71 -1.68 17.61
C MET A 219 10.01 -1.21 18.90
N ILE A 220 9.02 -0.31 18.79
CA ILE A 220 8.18 0.15 19.88
C ILE A 220 7.31 -1.01 20.41
N ASP A 221 6.63 -1.74 19.54
CA ASP A 221 5.80 -2.90 19.89
C ASP A 221 6.65 -3.97 20.58
N ARG A 222 7.87 -4.22 20.08
CA ARG A 222 8.81 -5.14 20.71
C ARG A 222 9.27 -4.64 22.08
N LYS A 223 9.49 -3.34 22.25
CA LYS A 223 9.84 -2.74 23.54
C LYS A 223 8.68 -2.85 24.53
N VAL A 224 7.47 -2.46 24.12
CA VAL A 224 6.23 -2.60 24.91
C VAL A 224 6.00 -4.06 25.31
N TRP A 225 6.24 -5.01 24.41
CA TRP A 225 6.15 -6.44 24.69
C TRP A 225 7.18 -6.89 25.74
N PHE A 226 8.45 -6.47 25.62
CA PHE A 226 9.47 -6.82 26.60
C PHE A 226 9.24 -6.18 27.97
N ASP A 227 8.81 -4.93 28.00
CA ASP A 227 8.48 -4.22 29.24
C ASP A 227 7.27 -4.86 29.94
N ALA A 228 6.22 -5.22 29.17
CA ALA A 228 5.07 -5.97 29.68
C ALA A 228 5.46 -7.38 30.17
N LEU A 229 6.37 -8.06 29.48
CA LEU A 229 6.93 -9.32 29.95
C LEU A 229 7.71 -9.12 31.25
N GLN A 230 8.49 -8.05 31.39
CA GLN A 230 9.25 -7.74 32.62
C GLN A 230 8.35 -7.47 33.84
N GLU A 231 7.15 -6.93 33.64
CA GLU A 231 6.16 -6.77 34.71
C GLU A 231 5.46 -8.07 35.12
N LEU A 232 5.47 -9.09 34.25
CA LEU A 232 4.85 -10.37 34.54
C LEU A 232 5.58 -11.13 35.65
N LYS A 233 4.84 -11.84 36.51
CA LYS A 233 5.45 -12.76 37.50
C LYS A 233 6.08 -13.95 36.79
N ASP A 234 7.21 -14.45 37.31
CA ASP A 234 7.93 -15.59 36.72
C ASP A 234 7.03 -16.82 36.50
N LYS A 235 6.09 -17.07 37.42
CA LYS A 235 5.11 -18.16 37.32
C LYS A 235 4.16 -18.02 36.12
N ASP A 236 3.79 -16.80 35.76
CA ASP A 236 2.90 -16.55 34.62
C ASP A 236 3.70 -16.65 33.31
N ARG A 237 4.99 -16.24 33.32
CA ARG A 237 5.90 -16.45 32.19
C ARG A 237 6.13 -17.93 31.90
N GLU A 238 6.44 -18.72 32.93
CA GLU A 238 6.62 -20.18 32.81
C GLU A 238 5.37 -20.86 32.23
N VAL A 239 4.17 -20.39 32.61
CA VAL A 239 2.91 -20.90 32.08
C VAL A 239 2.71 -20.55 30.61
N LEU A 240 3.06 -19.33 30.19
CA LEU A 240 2.98 -18.90 28.78
C LEU A 240 4.03 -19.58 27.91
N ASP A 241 5.26 -19.74 28.41
CA ASP A 241 6.34 -20.45 27.72
C ASP A 241 6.00 -21.93 27.54
N ALA A 242 5.52 -22.59 28.60
CA ALA A 242 5.06 -23.97 28.53
C ALA A 242 3.87 -24.14 27.56
N ALA A 243 3.03 -23.12 27.40
CA ALA A 243 1.90 -23.17 26.48
C ALA A 243 2.31 -23.17 25.00
N MET A 244 3.46 -22.60 24.64
CA MET A 244 3.95 -22.59 23.26
C MET A 244 4.32 -23.99 22.74
N SER A 245 4.73 -24.90 23.65
CA SER A 245 5.16 -26.26 23.31
C SER A 245 4.24 -27.36 23.84
N ALA A 246 3.12 -27.01 24.47
CA ALA A 246 2.19 -27.99 25.05
C ALA A 246 1.28 -28.59 23.97
N ASP A 247 1.21 -29.92 23.92
CA ASP A 247 0.28 -30.63 23.05
C ASP A 247 -1.15 -30.57 23.61
N ASN A 248 -1.27 -30.48 24.94
CA ASN A 248 -2.57 -30.44 25.61
C ASN A 248 -2.54 -29.63 26.93
N MET A 249 -3.73 -29.27 27.42
CA MET A 249 -3.88 -28.43 28.61
C MET A 249 -3.46 -29.12 29.93
N ALA A 250 -3.27 -30.44 29.94
CA ALA A 250 -2.75 -31.15 31.10
C ALA A 250 -1.27 -30.87 31.34
N ASP A 251 -0.51 -30.60 30.27
CA ASP A 251 0.95 -30.38 30.32
C ASP A 251 1.30 -29.09 31.10
N ILE A 252 0.41 -28.11 31.07
CA ILE A 252 0.52 -26.83 31.81
C ILE A 252 -0.12 -26.95 33.22
N GLY A 253 -0.86 -28.02 33.47
CA GLY A 253 -1.67 -28.25 34.67
C GLY A 253 -0.89 -28.75 35.89
N GLY A 254 0.37 -29.15 35.73
CA GLY A 254 1.23 -29.68 36.79
C GLY A 254 0.91 -31.13 37.16
N GLN A 255 1.12 -31.53 38.42
CA GLN A 255 0.97 -32.92 38.88
C GLN A 255 -0.49 -33.29 39.21
N GLY A 256 -0.91 -34.52 38.89
CA GLY A 256 -2.19 -35.10 39.30
C GLY A 256 -2.92 -35.91 38.23
N HIS A 257 -4.20 -36.22 38.48
CA HIS A 257 -5.05 -36.92 37.51
C HIS A 257 -5.35 -36.02 36.29
N LYS A 258 -5.29 -36.58 35.07
CA LYS A 258 -5.39 -35.87 33.79
C LYS A 258 -6.51 -34.82 33.72
N ARG A 259 -7.73 -35.21 34.08
CA ARG A 259 -8.91 -34.31 34.10
C ARG A 259 -8.77 -33.10 35.03
N THR A 260 -8.03 -33.27 36.13
CA THR A 260 -7.75 -32.18 37.09
C THR A 260 -6.62 -31.29 36.58
N GLN A 261 -5.61 -31.86 35.92
CA GLN A 261 -4.54 -31.11 35.27
C GLN A 261 -5.10 -30.21 34.18
N GLU A 262 -5.94 -30.71 33.26
CA GLU A 262 -6.54 -29.91 32.19
C GLU A 262 -7.34 -28.72 32.72
N ARG A 263 -8.12 -28.92 33.80
CA ARG A 263 -8.88 -27.83 34.45
C ARG A 263 -7.97 -26.80 35.09
N ARG A 264 -6.85 -27.23 35.70
CA ARG A 264 -5.87 -26.34 36.32
C ARG A 264 -5.06 -25.58 35.27
N GLY A 265 -4.60 -26.26 34.22
CA GLY A 265 -3.89 -25.67 33.09
C GLY A 265 -4.73 -24.59 32.42
N LYS A 266 -6.02 -24.88 32.16
CA LYS A 266 -6.94 -23.89 31.58
C LYS A 266 -7.07 -22.64 32.45
N ARG A 267 -7.24 -22.80 33.76
CA ARG A 267 -7.36 -21.67 34.69
C ARG A 267 -6.07 -20.85 34.77
N ARG A 268 -4.92 -21.53 34.79
CA ARG A 268 -3.61 -20.88 34.83
C ARG A 268 -3.32 -20.09 33.56
N LEU A 269 -3.59 -20.67 32.40
CA LEU A 269 -3.38 -20.01 31.12
C LEU A 269 -4.27 -18.76 30.95
N ILE A 270 -5.54 -18.86 31.36
CA ILE A 270 -6.45 -17.71 31.36
C ILE A 270 -5.92 -16.61 32.28
N ALA A 271 -5.55 -16.95 33.52
CA ALA A 271 -5.02 -15.97 34.46
C ALA A 271 -3.72 -15.32 33.96
N ALA A 272 -2.81 -16.09 33.37
CA ALA A 272 -1.56 -15.58 32.80
C ALA A 272 -1.82 -14.64 31.60
N ASN A 273 -2.80 -14.98 30.74
CA ASN A 273 -3.20 -14.14 29.61
C ASN A 273 -3.86 -12.83 30.08
N ASP A 274 -4.75 -12.90 31.08
CA ASP A 274 -5.39 -11.71 31.64
C ASP A 274 -4.34 -10.77 32.28
N ASN A 275 -3.35 -11.34 32.99
CA ASN A 275 -2.23 -10.58 33.56
C ASN A 275 -1.34 -9.96 32.47
N LEU A 276 -1.08 -10.68 31.37
CA LEU A 276 -0.33 -10.16 30.21
C LEU A 276 -1.07 -9.00 29.54
N MET A 277 -2.36 -9.15 29.30
CA MET A 277 -3.18 -8.07 28.71
C MET A 277 -3.26 -6.84 29.62
N ALA A 278 -3.31 -7.04 30.94
CA ALA A 278 -3.26 -5.94 31.90
C ALA A 278 -1.89 -5.22 31.89
N ALA A 279 -0.78 -5.97 31.81
CA ALA A 279 0.56 -5.41 31.71
C ALA A 279 0.76 -4.63 30.39
N ILE A 280 0.33 -5.18 29.26
CA ILE A 280 0.37 -4.49 27.95
C ILE A 280 -0.41 -3.18 28.00
N LYS A 281 -1.64 -3.20 28.56
CA LYS A 281 -2.45 -1.97 28.69
C LYS A 281 -1.81 -0.93 29.61
N LYS A 282 -1.08 -1.36 30.63
CA LYS A 282 -0.40 -0.46 31.57
C LYS A 282 0.84 0.18 30.96
N VAL A 283 1.58 -0.55 30.13
CA VAL A 283 2.77 -0.05 29.43
C VAL A 283 2.42 0.79 28.20
N ALA A 284 1.28 0.51 27.56
CA ALA A 284 0.80 1.24 26.38
C ALA A 284 -0.06 2.48 26.70
N ALA A 285 -0.37 2.74 27.98
CA ALA A 285 -1.11 3.90 28.46
C ALA A 285 -0.17 5.01 28.94
#